data_AF-A0A127T551-F1
#
_entry.id   AF-A0A127T551-F1
#
_cell.length_a   1.000
_cell.length_b   1.000
_cell.length_c   1.000
_cell.angle_alpha   90.00
_cell.angle_beta   90.00
_cell.angle_gamma   90.00
#
_symmetry.space_group_name_H-M   'P 1'
#
loop_
_entity.id
_entity.type
_entity.pdbx_description
1 polymer ?
#
loop_
_entity_poly.entity_id
_entity_poly.type
_entity_poly.pdbx_seq_one_letter_code
_entity_poly.pdbx_strand_id
1 'polypeptide(L)'
;GHVCGTEGIPSALVTLEMTESQIAAQTLTDRSQTSYRKFMAGVANEQDWARLFAAKAIAEKWPLDITSRARTPTRLAAYVRKVVRRGAKLIVLDYLQALQVCRIP
;
A
#
# COMPACT_ATOMS: atom_id res chain seq x y z
N GLY A 1 5.54 2.93 13.56
CA GLY A 1 5.94 3.85 12.48
C GLY A 1 6.24 3.04 11.25
N HIS A 2 6.04 3.58 10.03
CA HIS A 2 6.28 2.82 8.81
C HIS A 2 7.78 2.63 8.57
N VAL A 3 8.24 1.40 8.29
CA VAL A 3 9.67 1.06 8.20
C VAL A 3 10.36 1.82 7.06
N CYS A 4 9.68 2.06 5.93
CA CYS A 4 10.25 2.87 4.84
C CYS A 4 10.47 4.34 5.21
N GLY A 5 9.67 4.89 6.12
CA GLY A 5 9.76 6.30 6.53
C GLY A 5 10.66 6.53 7.74
N THR A 6 10.92 5.49 8.53
CA THR A 6 11.70 5.58 9.78
C THR A 6 13.11 5.03 9.62
N GLU A 7 13.24 3.89 8.92
CA GLU A 7 14.51 3.19 8.72
C GLU A 7 14.98 3.23 7.25
N GLY A 8 14.17 3.81 6.35
CA GLY A 8 14.51 3.93 4.94
C GLY A 8 14.60 2.59 4.20
N ILE A 9 14.03 1.51 4.76
CA ILE A 9 14.12 0.18 4.16
C ILE A 9 13.27 0.14 2.88
N PRO A 10 13.87 -0.11 1.70
CA PRO A 10 13.11 -0.25 0.47
C PRO A 10 12.17 -1.45 0.56
N SER A 11 10.89 -1.23 0.30
CA SER A 11 9.85 -2.24 0.48
C SER A 11 8.84 -2.24 -0.65
N ALA A 12 8.09 -3.32 -0.78
CA ALA A 12 6.98 -3.43 -1.72
C ALA A 12 5.70 -3.90 -1.02
N LEU A 13 4.57 -3.32 -1.38
CA LEU A 13 3.24 -3.70 -0.92
C LEU A 13 2.39 -4.13 -2.12
N VAL A 14 1.94 -5.39 -2.08
CA VAL A 14 0.96 -5.92 -3.02
C VAL A 14 -0.38 -5.98 -2.31
N THR A 15 -1.33 -5.21 -2.80
CA THR A 15 -2.70 -5.15 -2.29
C THR A 15 -3.68 -5.75 -3.27
N LEU A 16 -4.65 -6.52 -2.79
CA LEU A 16 -5.67 -7.14 -3.64
C LEU A 16 -7.08 -6.58 -3.40
N GLU A 17 -7.32 -5.96 -2.24
CA GLU A 17 -8.62 -5.37 -1.86
C GLU A 17 -8.66 -3.85 -1.94
N MET A 18 -7.60 -3.19 -1.47
CA MET A 18 -7.58 -1.74 -1.33
C MET A 18 -6.91 -1.08 -2.52
N THR A 19 -7.42 0.09 -2.93
CA THR A 19 -6.75 0.91 -3.92
C THR A 19 -5.46 1.50 -3.35
N GLU A 20 -4.51 1.86 -4.24
CA GLU A 20 -3.22 2.44 -3.85
C GLU A 20 -3.41 3.76 -3.06
N SER A 21 -4.47 4.53 -3.37
CA SER A 21 -4.83 5.74 -2.64
C SER A 21 -5.40 5.47 -1.25
N GLN A 22 -6.23 4.41 -1.09
CA GLN A 22 -6.75 4.00 0.21
C GLN A 22 -5.64 3.49 1.15
N ILE A 23 -4.63 2.83 0.59
CA ILE A 23 -3.46 2.36 1.36
C ILE A 23 -2.56 3.50 1.76
N ALA A 24 -2.27 4.43 0.84
CA ALA A 24 -1.53 5.62 1.19
C ALA A 24 -2.26 6.34 2.34
N ALA A 25 -3.58 6.53 2.21
CA ALA A 25 -4.41 7.09 3.27
C ALA A 25 -4.23 6.35 4.60
N GLN A 26 -4.40 5.04 4.65
CA GLN A 26 -4.24 4.26 5.88
C GLN A 26 -2.83 4.38 6.48
N THR A 27 -1.79 4.15 5.66
CA THR A 27 -0.37 4.16 6.09
C THR A 27 0.04 5.51 6.68
N LEU A 28 -0.55 6.59 6.18
CA LEU A 28 -0.32 7.96 6.61
C LEU A 28 -1.16 8.36 7.82
N THR A 29 -2.34 7.75 7.93
CA THR A 29 -3.28 7.97 9.02
C THR A 29 -3.13 6.94 10.14
N ASP A 30 -2.15 6.04 10.09
CA ASP A 30 -1.81 5.16 11.22
C ASP A 30 -1.30 5.94 12.46
N ARG A 31 -1.20 7.28 12.37
CA ARG A 31 -1.11 8.18 13.54
C ARG A 31 -2.48 8.57 14.15
N SER A 32 -3.59 8.27 13.50
CA SER A 32 -4.96 8.46 14.00
C SER A 32 -5.99 7.58 13.26
N GLN A 33 -6.27 6.38 13.76
CA GLN A 33 -7.36 5.49 13.29
C GLN A 33 -8.70 6.21 13.04
N THR A 34 -8.91 7.33 13.74
CA THR A 34 -10.06 8.22 13.62
C THR A 34 -10.25 8.81 12.21
N SER A 35 -9.20 9.28 11.50
CA SER A 35 -9.44 9.93 10.21
C SER A 35 -9.76 8.94 9.10
N TYR A 36 -9.17 7.74 9.09
CA TYR A 36 -9.55 6.67 8.14
C TYR A 36 -11.03 6.30 8.29
N ARG A 37 -11.53 6.16 9.53
CA ARG A 37 -12.96 5.92 9.78
C ARG A 37 -13.84 7.05 9.28
N LYS A 38 -13.45 8.31 9.47
CA LYS A 38 -14.20 9.46 8.94
C LYS A 38 -14.28 9.48 7.42
N PHE A 39 -13.18 9.14 6.74
CA PHE A 39 -13.16 9.02 5.28
C PHE A 39 -14.10 7.92 4.78
N MET A 40 -14.05 6.73 5.40
CA MET A 40 -14.94 5.62 5.04
C MET A 40 -16.41 5.91 5.36
N ALA A 41 -16.68 6.69 6.40
CA ALA A 41 -18.04 7.10 6.78
C ALA A 41 -18.57 8.31 5.99
N GLY A 42 -17.77 8.89 5.08
CA GLY A 42 -18.18 10.06 4.27
C GLY A 42 -18.28 11.38 5.06
N VAL A 43 -17.73 11.44 6.26
CA VAL A 43 -17.81 12.61 7.17
C VAL A 43 -16.48 13.34 7.33
N ALA A 44 -15.52 13.07 6.43
CA ALA A 44 -14.22 13.75 6.43
C ALA A 44 -14.40 15.23 6.05
N ASN A 45 -13.84 16.11 6.86
CA ASN A 45 -13.87 17.54 6.61
C ASN A 45 -12.63 18.02 5.85
N GLU A 46 -12.60 19.30 5.48
CA GLU A 46 -11.49 19.91 4.71
C GLU A 46 -10.12 19.77 5.41
N GLN A 47 -10.08 19.86 6.75
CA GLN A 47 -8.84 19.65 7.51
C GLN A 47 -8.36 18.19 7.45
N ASP A 48 -9.28 17.22 7.49
CA ASP A 48 -8.95 15.81 7.31
C ASP A 48 -8.35 15.57 5.91
N TRP A 49 -8.92 16.20 4.87
CA TRP A 49 -8.37 16.17 3.50
C TRP A 49 -6.98 16.82 3.40
N ALA A 50 -6.77 17.98 4.02
CA ALA A 50 -5.47 18.65 4.01
C ALA A 50 -4.38 17.79 4.67
N ARG A 51 -4.71 17.14 5.80
CA ARG A 51 -3.79 16.20 6.48
C ARG A 51 -3.46 15.00 5.59
N LEU A 52 -4.44 14.47 4.87
CA LEU A 52 -4.24 13.38 3.92
C LEU A 52 -3.23 13.76 2.83
N PHE A 53 -3.39 14.92 2.19
CA PHE A 53 -2.50 15.38 1.13
C PHE A 53 -1.08 15.66 1.63
N ALA A 54 -0.95 16.30 2.79
CA ALA A 54 0.35 16.56 3.41
C ALA A 54 1.09 15.26 3.72
N ALA A 55 0.36 14.27 4.25
CA ALA A 55 0.91 12.98 4.54
C ALA A 55 1.27 12.23 3.23
N LYS A 56 0.44 12.35 2.17
CA LYS A 56 0.72 11.76 0.85
C LYS A 56 2.03 12.27 0.29
N ALA A 57 2.27 13.57 0.34
CA ALA A 57 3.52 14.18 -0.10
C ALA A 57 4.75 13.66 0.68
N ILE A 58 4.58 13.18 1.92
CA ILE A 58 5.65 12.53 2.69
C ILE A 58 5.85 11.09 2.23
N ALA A 59 4.78 10.30 2.08
CA ALA A 59 4.87 8.91 1.62
C ALA A 59 5.41 8.78 0.19
N GLU A 60 5.13 9.74 -0.69
CA GLU A 60 5.68 9.77 -2.05
C GLU A 60 7.22 9.79 -2.08
N LYS A 61 7.87 10.18 -0.97
CA LYS A 61 9.33 10.19 -0.83
C LYS A 61 9.89 8.87 -0.30
N TRP A 62 9.03 7.96 0.16
CA TRP A 62 9.49 6.69 0.74
C TRP A 62 9.92 5.72 -0.37
N PRO A 63 10.92 4.86 -0.09
CA PRO A 63 11.28 3.79 -1.00
C PRO A 63 10.25 2.64 -0.92
N LEU A 64 8.99 2.93 -1.25
CA LEU A 64 7.87 1.98 -1.20
C LEU A 64 7.26 1.82 -2.59
N ASP A 65 7.34 0.62 -3.13
CA ASP A 65 6.57 0.24 -4.32
C ASP A 65 5.18 -0.28 -3.90
N ILE A 66 4.11 0.19 -4.52
CA ILE A 66 2.75 -0.33 -4.29
C ILE A 66 2.20 -0.88 -5.61
N THR A 67 1.50 -2.01 -5.57
CA THR A 67 0.74 -2.49 -6.73
C THR A 67 -0.54 -3.22 -6.35
N SER A 68 -1.59 -3.01 -7.14
CA SER A 68 -2.85 -3.78 -7.10
C SER A 68 -3.05 -4.76 -8.26
N ARG A 69 -2.06 -4.84 -9.17
CA ARG A 69 -2.20 -5.51 -10.47
C ARG A 69 -1.71 -6.97 -10.47
N ALA A 70 -0.97 -7.36 -9.45
CA ALA A 70 -0.31 -8.66 -9.35
C ALA A 70 -1.25 -9.76 -8.81
N ARG A 71 -2.42 -9.95 -9.47
CA ARG A 71 -3.53 -10.77 -8.96
C ARG A 71 -3.43 -12.29 -9.20
N THR A 72 -2.41 -12.75 -9.91
CA THR A 72 -2.18 -14.19 -10.15
C THR A 72 -0.80 -14.60 -9.62
N PRO A 73 -0.59 -15.87 -9.24
CA PRO A 73 0.71 -16.33 -8.73
C PRO A 73 1.87 -16.00 -9.67
N THR A 74 1.69 -16.16 -10.98
CA THR A 74 2.71 -15.83 -11.98
C THR A 74 3.02 -14.34 -12.04
N ARG A 75 1.99 -13.48 -12.00
CA ARG A 75 2.17 -12.02 -12.01
C ARG A 75 2.80 -11.53 -10.70
N LEU A 76 2.40 -12.12 -9.57
CA LEU A 76 3.02 -11.88 -8.27
C LEU A 76 4.50 -12.24 -8.28
N ALA A 77 4.86 -13.45 -8.72
CA ALA A 77 6.25 -13.87 -8.80
C ALA A 77 7.09 -12.97 -9.73
N ALA A 78 6.54 -12.59 -10.89
CA ALA A 78 7.22 -11.67 -11.81
C ALA A 78 7.43 -10.28 -11.19
N TYR A 79 6.41 -9.74 -10.51
CA TYR A 79 6.49 -8.47 -9.80
C TYR A 79 7.51 -8.51 -8.65
N VAL A 80 7.46 -9.54 -7.81
CA VAL A 80 8.39 -9.77 -6.70
C VAL A 80 9.83 -9.80 -7.21
N ARG A 81 10.13 -10.57 -8.27
CA ARG A 81 11.48 -10.58 -8.89
C ARG A 81 11.89 -9.21 -9.42
N LYS A 82 10.97 -8.41 -9.94
CA LYS A 82 11.26 -7.04 -10.41
C LYS A 82 11.61 -6.12 -9.24
N VAL A 83 10.83 -6.12 -8.16
CA VAL A 83 11.07 -5.21 -7.02
C VAL A 83 12.29 -5.60 -6.19
N VAL A 84 12.55 -6.90 -6.02
CA VAL A 84 13.78 -7.39 -5.38
C VAL A 84 15.02 -6.97 -6.15
N ARG A 85 15.01 -7.06 -7.49
CA ARG A 85 16.11 -6.55 -8.33
C ARG A 85 16.33 -5.04 -8.21
N ARG A 86 15.30 -4.29 -7.82
CA ARG A 86 15.40 -2.85 -7.53
C ARG A 86 15.83 -2.55 -6.08
N GLY A 87 16.07 -3.58 -5.28
CA GLY A 87 16.60 -3.45 -3.91
C GLY A 87 15.55 -3.55 -2.81
N ALA A 88 14.32 -3.98 -3.10
CA ALA A 88 13.32 -4.23 -2.05
C ALA A 88 13.81 -5.32 -1.08
N LYS A 89 13.77 -5.01 0.22
CA LYS A 89 14.20 -5.88 1.32
C LYS A 89 13.03 -6.46 2.13
N LEU A 90 11.86 -5.86 2.01
CA LEU A 90 10.61 -6.32 2.59
C LEU A 90 9.52 -6.34 1.52
N ILE A 91 8.72 -7.41 1.52
CA ILE A 91 7.55 -7.53 0.65
C ILE A 91 6.37 -7.91 1.51
N VAL A 92 5.32 -7.10 1.45
CA VAL A 92 4.05 -7.32 2.14
C VAL A 92 2.99 -7.67 1.09
N LEU A 93 2.18 -8.69 1.37
CA LEU A 93 1.09 -9.14 0.52
C LEU A 93 -0.21 -9.17 1.34
N ASP A 94 -1.21 -8.43 0.88
CA ASP A 94 -2.51 -8.29 1.53
C ASP A 94 -3.64 -8.63 0.53
N TYR A 95 -4.29 -9.80 0.59
CA TYR A 95 -4.03 -11.02 1.35
C TYR A 95 -4.00 -12.24 0.39
N LEU A 96 -3.26 -13.30 0.75
CA LEU A 96 -2.99 -14.46 -0.13
C LEU A 96 -4.23 -15.10 -0.77
N GLN A 97 -5.37 -15.14 -0.06
CA GLN A 97 -6.60 -15.80 -0.51
C GLN A 97 -7.29 -15.08 -1.69
N ALA A 98 -6.94 -13.81 -1.97
CA ALA A 98 -7.44 -13.07 -3.12
C ALA A 98 -6.66 -13.33 -4.42
N LEU A 99 -5.63 -14.19 -4.39
CA LEU A 99 -4.95 -14.62 -5.61
C LEU A 99 -5.91 -15.43 -6.48
N GLN A 100 -6.15 -14.95 -7.70
CA GLN A 100 -6.92 -15.67 -8.70
C GLN A 100 -6.11 -16.87 -9.16
N VAL A 101 -6.47 -18.04 -8.64
CA VAL A 101 -6.01 -19.31 -9.18
C VAL A 101 -6.66 -19.46 -10.55
N CYS A 102 -5.84 -19.50 -11.60
CA CYS A 102 -6.33 -19.90 -12.91
C CYS A 102 -6.78 -21.37 -12.77
N ARG A 103 -8.09 -21.61 -12.75
CA ARG A 103 -8.64 -22.96 -12.95
C ARG A 103 -8.30 -23.32 -14.39
N ILE A 104 -7.39 -24.27 -14.55
CA ILE A 104 -7.18 -24.95 -15.82
C ILE A 104 -8.49 -25.72 -16.10
N PRO A 105 -9.14 -25.51 -17.25
CA PRO A 105 -10.38 -26.22 -17.61
C PRO A 105 -10.17 -27.72 -17.74
#